data_AF-A0A433I0H7-F1
#
_entry.id   AF-A0A433I0H7-F1
#
_cell.length_a   1.000
_cell.length_b   1.000
_cell.length_c   1.000
_cell.angle_alpha   90.00
_cell.angle_beta   90.00
_cell.angle_gamma   90.00
#
_symmetry.space_group_name_H-M   'P 1'
#
loop_
_entity.id
_entity.type
_entity.pdbx_description
1 polymer ?
#
loop_
_entity_poly.entity_id
_entity_poly.type
_entity_poly.pdbx_seq_one_letter_code
_entity_poly.pdbx_strand_id
1 'polypeptide(L)'
;MKPNLLTALIITTVLLQVFPNAALSQQVYKWTDAAGQVHYGQQKPGDAATPAETVDIAPSPTTTSSDADSAAEIARINTLANQMARDRQATEQSRQEQAIRRLEQENQQLQNDLLKKQQQEQNDNSNVIVGPSPYPYYPYPYPPGPPLRPPGPPCQPWPDCHSYRPMPLPDPPKPTAKQNPVFRPAPSGVSREQPGSFSGR
;
A
#
# COMPACT_ATOMS: atom_id res chain seq x y z
N MET A 1 -4.40 -48.36 -56.88
CA MET A 1 -5.45 -48.88 -55.97
C MET A 1 -6.65 -47.97 -56.08
N LYS A 2 -7.78 -48.46 -56.60
CA LYS A 2 -9.02 -47.65 -56.74
C LYS A 2 -9.76 -47.67 -55.40
N PRO A 3 -10.21 -46.53 -54.85
CA PRO A 3 -10.97 -46.53 -53.60
C PRO A 3 -12.33 -47.22 -53.84
N ASN A 4 -12.68 -48.13 -52.93
CA ASN A 4 -13.92 -48.91 -53.00
C ASN A 4 -15.13 -47.98 -52.78
N LEU A 5 -16.13 -48.05 -53.65
CA LEU A 5 -17.38 -47.26 -53.55
C LEU A 5 -18.07 -47.34 -52.18
N LEU A 6 -17.84 -48.42 -51.43
CA LEU A 6 -18.32 -48.62 -50.07
C LEU A 6 -17.69 -47.67 -49.04
N THR A 7 -16.41 -47.31 -49.16
CA THR A 7 -15.78 -46.38 -48.22
C THR A 7 -16.23 -44.93 -48.46
N ALA A 8 -16.53 -44.57 -49.72
CA ALA A 8 -17.08 -43.27 -50.07
C ALA A 8 -18.51 -43.07 -49.52
N LEU A 9 -19.30 -44.14 -49.43
CA LEU A 9 -20.69 -44.09 -48.95
C LEU A 9 -20.83 -44.02 -47.41
N ILE A 10 -19.83 -44.56 -46.69
CA ILE A 10 -19.77 -44.48 -45.22
C ILE A 10 -19.32 -43.08 -44.77
N ILE A 11 -18.44 -42.42 -45.51
CA ILE A 11 -17.96 -41.08 -45.17
C ILE A 11 -19.05 -40.02 -45.38
N THR A 12 -19.91 -40.17 -46.38
CA THR A 12 -21.04 -39.26 -46.63
C THR A 12 -22.18 -39.40 -45.63
N THR A 13 -22.38 -40.58 -45.04
CA THR A 13 -23.43 -40.81 -44.02
C THR A 13 -23.05 -40.27 -42.64
N VAL A 14 -21.76 -40.20 -42.30
CA VAL A 14 -21.29 -39.58 -41.04
C VAL A 14 -21.38 -38.05 -41.07
N LEU A 15 -21.27 -37.43 -42.26
CA LEU A 15 -21.28 -35.97 -42.39
C LEU A 15 -22.68 -35.33 -42.28
N LEU A 16 -23.76 -36.12 -42.36
CA LEU A 16 -25.14 -35.64 -42.32
C LEU A 16 -25.81 -35.73 -40.94
N GLN A 17 -25.05 -36.04 -39.88
CA GLN A 17 -25.58 -36.11 -38.51
C GLN A 17 -25.42 -34.83 -37.68
N VAL A 18 -24.85 -33.76 -38.25
CA VAL A 18 -24.73 -32.47 -37.57
C VAL A 18 -25.90 -31.57 -37.97
N PHE A 19 -27.12 -31.96 -37.59
CA PHE A 19 -28.23 -31.01 -37.54
C PHE A 19 -28.14 -30.23 -36.22
N PRO A 20 -28.09 -28.89 -36.23
CA PRO A 20 -28.15 -28.11 -35.00
C PRO A 20 -29.51 -28.35 -34.36
N ASN A 21 -29.52 -28.74 -33.08
CA ASN A 21 -30.72 -28.82 -32.27
C ASN A 21 -31.47 -27.50 -32.38
N ALA A 22 -32.69 -27.57 -32.92
CA ALA A 22 -33.61 -26.45 -33.03
C ALA A 22 -33.71 -25.75 -31.66
N ALA A 23 -33.65 -24.42 -31.70
CA ALA A 23 -33.89 -23.56 -30.56
C ALA A 23 -35.24 -23.92 -29.91
N LEU A 24 -35.18 -24.62 -28.78
CA LEU A 24 -36.36 -24.84 -27.96
C LEU A 24 -36.72 -23.50 -27.32
N SER A 25 -37.87 -22.94 -27.70
CA SER A 25 -38.51 -21.84 -26.98
C SER A 25 -38.55 -22.21 -25.49
N GLN A 26 -37.83 -21.47 -24.65
CA GLN A 26 -37.83 -21.68 -23.20
C GLN A 26 -39.16 -21.15 -22.65
N GLN A 27 -40.18 -22.01 -22.63
CA GLN A 27 -41.43 -21.71 -21.95
C GLN A 27 -41.19 -21.68 -20.44
N VAL A 28 -41.43 -20.52 -19.82
CA VAL A 28 -41.40 -20.39 -18.36
C VAL A 28 -42.84 -20.34 -17.87
N TYR A 29 -43.20 -21.24 -16.96
CA TYR A 29 -44.51 -21.28 -16.35
C TYR A 29 -44.51 -20.41 -15.10
N LYS A 30 -45.58 -19.64 -14.93
CA LYS A 30 -45.90 -18.92 -13.70
C LYS A 30 -47.04 -19.63 -13.00
N TRP A 31 -46.88 -19.96 -11.73
CA TRP A 31 -47.96 -20.51 -10.91
C TRP A 31 -47.93 -19.93 -9.50
N THR A 32 -49.07 -20.02 -8.80
CA THR A 32 -49.17 -19.66 -7.39
C THR A 32 -49.32 -20.94 -6.57
N ASP A 33 -48.55 -21.07 -5.50
CA ASP A 33 -48.66 -22.22 -4.60
C ASP A 33 -49.83 -22.10 -3.62
N ALA A 34 -50.09 -23.14 -2.82
CA ALA A 34 -51.17 -23.15 -1.84
C ALA A 34 -51.01 -22.12 -0.70
N ALA A 35 -49.79 -21.57 -0.52
CA ALA A 35 -49.48 -20.52 0.44
C ALA A 35 -49.59 -19.11 -0.18
N GLY A 36 -49.94 -18.99 -1.47
CA GLY A 36 -50.09 -17.72 -2.16
C GLY A 36 -48.79 -17.14 -2.75
N GLN A 37 -47.70 -17.91 -2.80
CA GLN A 37 -46.42 -17.44 -3.38
C GLN A 37 -46.36 -17.72 -4.87
N VAL A 38 -45.84 -16.75 -5.64
CA VAL A 38 -45.69 -16.85 -7.09
C VAL A 38 -44.33 -17.45 -7.43
N HIS A 39 -44.33 -18.54 -8.21
CA HIS A 39 -43.15 -19.25 -8.66
C HIS A 39 -43.02 -19.18 -10.18
N TYR A 40 -41.77 -19.22 -10.66
CA TYR A 40 -41.42 -19.26 -12.08
C TYR A 40 -40.51 -20.46 -12.34
N GLY A 41 -40.80 -21.27 -13.37
CA GLY A 41 -39.98 -22.43 -13.68
C GLY A 41 -40.26 -23.06 -15.04
N GLN A 42 -39.34 -23.88 -15.52
CA GLN A 42 -39.43 -24.53 -16.84
C GLN A 42 -40.33 -25.78 -16.86
N GLN A 43 -40.67 -26.32 -15.69
CA GLN A 43 -41.50 -27.52 -15.55
C GLN A 43 -42.86 -27.17 -14.95
N LYS A 44 -43.94 -27.55 -15.63
CA LYS A 44 -45.31 -27.40 -15.13
C LYS A 44 -45.49 -28.22 -13.85
N PRO A 45 -45.90 -27.63 -12.71
CA PRO A 45 -46.18 -28.40 -11.50
C PRO A 45 -47.42 -29.27 -11.72
N GLY A 46 -47.32 -30.56 -11.39
CA GLY A 46 -48.45 -31.50 -11.47
C GLY A 46 -49.56 -31.20 -10.46
N ASP A 47 -49.22 -30.58 -9.32
CA ASP A 47 -50.07 -30.46 -8.13
C ASP A 47 -50.43 -29.01 -7.76
N ALA A 48 -50.28 -28.04 -8.67
CA ALA A 48 -50.60 -26.65 -8.37
C ALA A 48 -52.12 -26.45 -8.20
N ALA A 49 -52.52 -25.79 -7.10
CA ALA A 49 -53.92 -25.46 -6.79
C ALA A 49 -54.58 -24.50 -7.80
N THR A 50 -53.77 -23.85 -8.66
CA THR A 50 -54.22 -22.93 -9.71
C THR A 50 -53.63 -23.31 -11.06
N PRO A 51 -54.36 -23.11 -12.18
CA PRO A 51 -53.84 -23.36 -13.52
C PRO A 51 -52.58 -22.52 -13.78
N ALA A 52 -51.50 -23.18 -14.21
CA ALA A 52 -50.24 -22.52 -14.56
C ALA A 52 -50.38 -21.73 -15.86
N GLU A 53 -49.89 -20.48 -15.86
CA GLU A 53 -49.87 -19.59 -17.03
C GLU A 53 -48.51 -19.69 -17.73
N THR A 54 -48.52 -19.82 -19.06
CA THR A 54 -47.29 -19.82 -19.87
C THR A 54 -46.82 -18.39 -20.11
N VAL A 55 -45.60 -18.08 -19.67
CA VAL A 55 -44.91 -16.83 -19.99
C VAL A 55 -44.00 -17.09 -21.19
N ASP A 56 -44.31 -16.43 -22.31
CA ASP A 56 -43.45 -16.44 -23.48
C ASP A 56 -42.32 -15.43 -23.27
N ILE A 57 -41.10 -15.92 -23.09
CA ILE A 57 -39.92 -15.09 -22.99
C ILE A 57 -39.34 -14.98 -24.40
N ALA A 58 -39.56 -13.84 -25.03
CA ALA A 58 -38.88 -13.53 -26.28
C ALA A 58 -37.36 -13.66 -26.04
N PRO A 59 -36.63 -14.40 -26.89
CA PRO A 59 -35.19 -14.49 -26.77
C PRO A 59 -34.61 -13.08 -26.81
N SER A 60 -33.76 -12.76 -25.82
CA SER A 60 -33.09 -11.46 -25.76
C SER A 60 -32.43 -11.20 -27.12
N PRO A 61 -32.60 -10.02 -27.73
CA PRO A 61 -31.94 -9.74 -28.99
C PRO A 61 -30.45 -9.95 -28.79
N THR A 62 -29.85 -10.86 -29.56
CA THR A 62 -28.41 -11.04 -29.59
C THR A 62 -27.82 -9.72 -30.09
N THR A 63 -27.40 -8.84 -29.17
CA THR A 63 -26.58 -7.70 -29.51
C THR A 63 -25.25 -8.26 -29.96
N THR A 64 -25.10 -8.48 -31.27
CA THR A 64 -23.79 -8.66 -31.90
C THR A 64 -23.09 -7.31 -31.83
N SER A 65 -22.57 -6.96 -30.65
CA SER A 65 -21.61 -5.88 -30.53
C SER A 65 -20.45 -6.24 -31.44
N SER A 66 -20.23 -5.44 -32.48
CA SER A 66 -19.09 -5.61 -33.37
C SER A 66 -17.80 -5.62 -32.53
N ASP A 67 -16.84 -6.48 -32.83
CA ASP A 67 -15.54 -6.52 -32.13
C ASP A 67 -14.87 -5.13 -32.10
N ALA A 68 -15.15 -4.29 -33.11
CA ALA A 68 -14.70 -2.91 -33.20
C ALA A 68 -15.29 -2.00 -32.10
N ASP A 69 -16.57 -2.17 -31.74
CA ASP A 69 -17.22 -1.36 -30.69
C ASP A 69 -16.70 -1.74 -29.31
N SER A 70 -16.48 -3.05 -29.08
CA SER A 70 -15.88 -3.56 -27.84
C SER A 70 -14.44 -3.05 -27.65
N ALA A 71 -13.63 -3.05 -28.72
CA ALA A 71 -12.27 -2.52 -28.68
C ALA A 71 -12.22 -1.02 -28.39
N ALA A 72 -13.14 -0.24 -28.97
CA ALA A 72 -13.24 1.20 -28.71
C ALA A 72 -13.61 1.49 -27.25
N GLU A 73 -14.51 0.71 -26.65
CA GLU A 73 -14.90 0.89 -25.25
C GLU A 73 -13.76 0.52 -24.29
N ILE A 74 -13.05 -0.59 -24.55
CA ILE A 74 -11.84 -0.97 -23.79
C ILE A 74 -10.78 0.14 -23.86
N ALA A 75 -10.58 0.74 -25.03
CA ALA A 75 -9.62 1.84 -25.20
C ALA A 75 -9.99 3.09 -24.38
N ARG A 76 -11.28 3.42 -24.30
CA ARG A 76 -11.79 4.51 -23.45
C ARG A 76 -11.57 4.23 -21.97
N ILE A 77 -11.93 3.02 -21.51
CA ILE A 77 -11.73 2.60 -20.12
C ILE A 77 -10.26 2.67 -19.74
N ASN A 78 -9.36 2.16 -20.60
CA ASN A 78 -7.92 2.21 -20.37
C ASN A 78 -7.38 3.64 -20.34
N THR A 79 -7.90 4.52 -21.21
CA THR A 79 -7.50 5.94 -21.22
C THR A 79 -7.91 6.63 -19.93
N LEU A 80 -9.15 6.40 -19.47
CA LEU A 80 -9.64 6.95 -18.21
C LEU A 80 -8.86 6.40 -17.00
N ALA A 81 -8.57 5.09 -16.98
CA ALA A 81 -7.76 4.47 -15.93
C ALA A 81 -6.35 5.08 -15.86
N ASN A 82 -5.71 5.29 -17.02
CA ASN A 82 -4.39 5.91 -17.10
C ASN A 82 -4.40 7.38 -16.66
N GLN A 83 -5.48 8.13 -16.94
CA GLN A 83 -5.65 9.51 -16.45
C GLN A 83 -5.73 9.51 -14.92
N MET A 84 -6.62 8.70 -14.34
CA MET A 84 -6.76 8.61 -12.88
C MET A 84 -5.46 8.15 -12.19
N ALA A 85 -4.71 7.23 -12.80
CA ALA A 85 -3.42 6.79 -12.27
C ALA A 85 -2.40 7.93 -12.22
N ARG A 86 -2.32 8.74 -13.28
CA ARG A 86 -1.44 9.91 -13.34
C ARG A 86 -1.83 10.98 -12.33
N ASP A 87 -3.12 11.26 -12.17
CA ASP A 87 -3.60 12.26 -11.20
C ASP A 87 -3.26 11.86 -9.76
N ARG A 88 -3.39 10.57 -9.42
CA ARG A 88 -2.96 10.05 -8.12
C ARG A 88 -1.46 10.20 -7.90
N GLN A 89 -0.66 9.86 -8.91
CA GLN A 89 0.79 10.01 -8.84
C GLN A 89 1.20 11.48 -8.68
N ALA A 90 0.61 12.39 -9.44
CA ALA A 90 0.89 13.82 -9.36
C ALA A 90 0.51 14.41 -7.99
N THR A 91 -0.64 14.00 -7.43
CA THR A 91 -1.07 14.42 -6.10
C THR A 91 -0.10 13.96 -5.02
N GLU A 92 0.35 12.70 -5.10
CA GLU A 92 1.30 12.13 -4.15
C GLU A 92 2.68 12.80 -4.26
N GLN A 93 3.17 13.01 -5.48
CA GLN A 93 4.41 13.75 -5.72
C GLN A 93 4.34 15.17 -5.15
N SER A 94 3.23 15.89 -5.36
CA SER A 94 3.05 17.22 -4.81
C SER A 94 3.09 17.23 -3.28
N ARG A 95 2.48 16.22 -2.63
CA ARG A 95 2.54 16.08 -1.16
C ARG A 95 3.97 15.82 -0.67
N GLN A 96 4.71 14.96 -1.36
CA GLN A 96 6.10 14.65 -1.02
C GLN A 96 6.99 15.88 -1.18
N GLU A 97 6.86 16.62 -2.29
CA GLU A 97 7.59 17.86 -2.50
C GLU A 97 7.26 18.91 -1.45
N GLN A 98 5.99 19.06 -1.07
CA GLN A 98 5.59 19.96 0.00
C GLN A 98 6.18 19.56 1.35
N ALA A 99 6.21 18.26 1.65
CA ALA A 99 6.82 17.74 2.87
C ALA A 99 8.33 18.02 2.89
N ILE A 100 9.03 17.78 1.78
CA ILE A 100 10.47 18.07 1.65
C ILE A 100 10.72 19.57 1.84
N ARG A 101 9.99 20.44 1.12
CA ARG A 101 10.15 21.90 1.27
C ARG A 101 9.89 22.37 2.69
N ARG A 102 8.89 21.80 3.38
CA ARG A 102 8.62 22.12 4.79
C ARG A 102 9.79 21.71 5.67
N LEU A 103 10.28 20.48 5.52
CA LEU A 103 11.42 19.99 6.31
C LEU A 103 12.68 20.84 6.06
N GLU A 104 12.93 21.26 4.82
CA GLU A 104 14.04 22.16 4.50
C GLU A 104 13.89 23.51 5.19
N GLN A 105 12.69 24.11 5.17
CA GLN A 105 12.41 25.37 5.87
C GLN A 105 12.58 25.23 7.38
N GLU A 106 12.06 24.16 7.98
CA GLU A 106 12.24 23.86 9.40
C GLU A 106 13.73 23.69 9.74
N ASN A 107 14.49 22.98 8.91
CA ASN A 107 15.92 22.79 9.13
C ASN A 107 16.68 24.13 9.06
N GLN A 108 16.37 24.98 8.08
CA GLN A 108 16.96 26.32 7.97
C GLN A 108 16.59 27.20 9.17
N GLN A 109 15.35 27.16 9.64
CA GLN A 109 14.92 27.90 10.83
C GLN A 109 15.68 27.43 12.07
N LEU A 110 15.78 26.12 12.28
CA LEU A 110 16.53 25.54 13.38
C LEU A 110 18.01 25.95 13.34
N GLN A 111 18.65 25.95 12.17
CA GLN A 111 20.03 26.42 12.03
C GLN A 111 20.18 27.89 12.40
N ASN A 112 19.27 28.75 11.94
CA ASN A 112 19.29 30.18 12.28
C ASN A 112 19.06 30.41 13.78
N ASP A 113 18.15 29.66 14.40
CA ASP A 113 17.86 29.76 15.83
C ASP A 113 19.04 29.29 16.69
N LEU A 114 19.71 28.20 16.28
CA LEU A 114 20.93 27.74 16.93
C LEU A 114 22.06 28.76 16.80
N LEU A 115 22.22 29.38 15.63
CA LEU A 115 23.23 30.42 15.41
C LEU A 115 22.99 31.65 16.32
N LYS A 116 21.72 32.09 16.43
CA LYS A 116 21.35 33.18 17.34
C LYS A 116 21.65 32.85 18.79
N LYS A 117 21.33 31.63 19.23
CA LYS A 117 21.65 31.18 20.60
C LYS A 117 23.15 31.22 20.87
N GLN A 118 23.98 30.74 19.95
CA GLN A 118 25.44 30.80 20.10
C GLN A 118 25.96 32.24 20.17
N GLN A 119 25.43 33.15 19.34
CA GLN A 119 25.82 34.57 19.39
C GLN A 119 25.40 35.24 20.70
N GLN A 120 24.21 34.89 21.22
CA GLN A 120 23.71 35.40 22.49
C GLN A 120 24.56 34.88 23.66
N GLU A 121 24.89 33.58 23.69
CA GLU A 121 25.81 33.00 24.68
C GLU A 121 27.21 33.65 24.63
N GLN A 122 27.72 33.95 23.43
CA GLN A 122 28.98 34.68 23.29
C GLN A 122 28.88 36.12 23.77
N ASN A 123 27.78 36.82 23.49
CA ASN A 123 27.55 38.18 23.99
C ASN A 123 27.38 38.20 25.52
N ASP A 124 26.62 37.27 26.08
CA ASP A 124 26.41 37.15 27.52
C ASP A 124 27.74 36.82 28.23
N ASN A 125 28.55 35.93 27.67
CA ASN A 125 29.88 35.61 28.20
C ASN A 125 30.87 36.79 28.08
N SER A 126 30.82 37.56 26.98
CA SER A 126 31.68 38.75 26.81
C SER A 126 31.21 39.97 27.59
N ASN A 127 29.94 40.02 28.02
CA ASN A 127 29.41 41.02 28.94
C ASN A 127 29.62 40.64 30.42
N VAL A 128 30.08 39.41 30.71
CA VAL A 128 30.79 39.14 31.98
C VAL A 128 32.17 39.77 31.85
N ILE A 129 32.23 41.09 32.06
CA ILE A 129 33.46 41.74 32.47
C ILE A 129 33.85 41.07 33.79
N VAL A 130 34.76 40.09 33.73
CA VAL A 130 35.56 39.67 34.87
C VAL A 130 36.45 40.87 35.19
N GLY A 131 35.84 41.90 35.79
CA GLY A 131 36.59 42.93 36.47
C GLY A 131 37.42 42.20 37.51
N PRO A 132 38.73 42.50 37.66
CA PRO A 132 39.55 41.82 38.63
C PRO A 132 38.88 41.98 39.99
N SER A 133 38.34 40.87 40.50
CA SER A 133 37.84 40.83 41.87
C SER A 133 39.00 41.31 42.75
N PRO A 134 38.80 42.30 43.62
CA PRO A 134 39.87 42.79 44.47
C PRO A 134 40.18 41.69 45.48
N TYR A 135 41.11 40.80 45.13
CA TYR A 135 41.65 39.84 46.07
C TYR A 135 42.34 40.64 47.17
N PRO A 136 41.94 40.49 48.44
CA PRO A 136 42.72 41.05 49.53
C PRO A 136 44.10 40.37 49.52
N TYR A 137 45.13 41.17 49.24
CA TYR A 137 46.52 40.75 49.29
C TYR A 137 46.88 40.43 50.74
N TYR A 138 46.83 39.14 51.09
CA TYR A 138 47.44 38.64 52.31
C TYR A 138 48.87 38.21 51.98
N PRO A 139 49.91 38.88 52.52
CA PRO A 139 51.28 38.44 52.35
C PRO A 139 51.47 37.16 53.17
N TYR A 140 51.34 36.01 52.53
CA TYR A 140 51.80 34.76 53.11
C TYR A 140 53.33 34.71 53.01
N PRO A 141 54.05 34.45 54.12
CA PRO A 141 55.47 34.13 54.03
C PRO A 141 55.60 32.83 53.22
N TYR A 142 56.34 32.90 52.11
CA TYR A 142 56.61 31.73 51.28
C TYR A 142 57.25 30.62 52.14
N PRO A 143 56.67 29.40 52.19
CA PRO A 143 57.41 28.28 52.72
C PRO A 143 58.66 28.04 51.84
N PRO A 144 59.78 27.59 52.42
CA PRO A 144 60.98 27.29 51.66
C PRO A 144 60.63 26.29 50.54
N GLY A 145 61.00 26.64 49.30
CA GLY A 145 60.68 25.83 48.13
C GLY A 145 61.21 24.39 48.28
N PRO A 146 60.51 23.41 47.70
CA PRO A 146 60.99 22.02 47.73
C PRO A 146 62.36 21.92 47.06
N PRO A 147 63.25 21.03 47.53
CA PRO A 147 64.57 20.86 46.94
C PRO A 147 64.43 20.52 45.45
N LEU A 148 65.32 21.10 44.64
CA LEU A 148 65.41 20.85 43.20
C LEU A 148 65.50 19.34 42.97
N ARG A 149 64.57 18.77 42.20
CA ARG A 149 64.65 17.37 41.80
C ARG A 149 65.94 17.17 40.98
N PRO A 150 66.66 16.06 41.21
CA PRO A 150 67.79 15.72 40.36
C PRO A 150 67.33 15.53 38.90
N PRO A 151 68.23 15.74 37.91
CA PRO A 151 67.90 15.57 36.51
C PRO A 151 67.34 14.16 36.27
N GLY A 152 66.18 14.08 35.63
CA GLY A 152 65.62 12.80 35.21
C GLY A 152 66.56 12.07 34.25
N PRO A 153 66.51 10.73 34.19
CA PRO A 153 67.36 9.96 33.30
C PRO A 153 67.11 10.35 31.83
N PRO A 154 68.14 10.25 30.97
CA PRO A 154 68.03 10.63 29.57
C PRO A 154 66.95 9.80 28.87
N CYS A 155 66.11 10.48 28.09
CA CYS A 155 65.09 9.87 27.25
C CYS A 155 65.73 8.84 26.32
N GLN A 156 65.50 7.54 26.58
CA GLN A 156 65.74 6.49 25.61
C GLN A 156 64.56 6.41 24.62
N PRO A 157 64.80 5.99 23.37
CA PRO A 157 63.82 6.08 22.30
C PRO A 157 62.68 5.08 22.53
N TRP A 158 61.46 5.55 22.30
CA TRP A 158 60.23 4.76 22.41
C TRP A 158 60.31 3.52 21.50
N PRO A 159 59.95 2.31 21.97
CA PRO A 159 59.68 1.22 21.05
C PRO A 159 58.26 1.38 20.49
N ASP A 160 58.19 1.35 19.16
CA ASP A 160 57.04 1.05 18.32
C ASP A 160 55.73 1.81 18.58
N CYS A 161 55.51 2.84 17.76
CA CYS A 161 54.18 3.28 17.36
C CYS A 161 53.48 2.14 16.60
N HIS A 162 52.98 1.14 17.30
CA HIS A 162 51.97 0.26 16.74
C HIS A 162 50.73 1.10 16.48
N SER A 163 50.44 1.27 15.20
CA SER A 163 49.18 1.78 14.67
C SER A 163 48.02 1.18 15.47
N TYR A 164 47.35 2.02 16.27
CA TYR A 164 46.04 1.69 16.79
C TYR A 164 45.13 1.50 15.57
N ARG A 165 44.92 0.26 15.14
CA ARG A 165 43.70 -0.07 14.42
C ARG A 165 42.56 0.23 15.38
N PRO A 166 41.61 1.12 15.03
CA PRO A 166 40.37 1.21 15.79
C PRO A 166 39.75 -0.18 15.81
N MET A 167 39.39 -0.68 16.99
CA MET A 167 38.57 -1.88 17.07
C MET A 167 37.29 -1.63 16.26
N PRO A 168 36.80 -2.63 15.49
CA PRO A 168 35.52 -2.47 14.80
C PRO A 168 34.45 -2.19 15.85
N LEU A 169 33.64 -1.15 15.61
CA LEU A 169 32.45 -0.88 16.41
C LEU A 169 31.56 -2.13 16.40
N PRO A 170 30.94 -2.50 17.55
CA PRO A 170 29.98 -3.59 17.57
C PRO A 170 28.82 -3.27 16.63
N ASP A 171 28.40 -4.28 15.86
CA ASP A 171 27.27 -4.14 14.95
C ASP A 171 26.00 -3.69 15.72
N PRO A 172 25.19 -2.78 15.13
CA PRO A 172 23.93 -2.41 15.74
C PRO A 172 23.04 -3.67 15.90
N PRO A 173 22.27 -3.78 16.99
CA PRO A 173 21.39 -4.92 17.18
C PRO A 173 20.40 -5.01 16.02
N LYS A 174 20.39 -6.18 15.38
CA LYS A 174 19.47 -6.49 14.28
C LYS A 174 18.03 -6.26 14.77
N PRO A 175 17.19 -5.51 14.03
CA PRO A 175 15.80 -5.35 14.42
C PRO A 175 15.16 -6.73 14.49
N THR A 176 14.69 -7.09 15.67
CA THR A 176 13.87 -8.28 15.87
C THR A 176 12.63 -8.10 15.01
N ALA A 177 12.54 -8.87 13.93
CA ALA A 177 11.34 -8.99 13.14
C ALA A 177 10.24 -9.43 14.10
N LYS A 178 9.35 -8.51 14.47
CA LYS A 178 8.10 -8.87 15.13
C LYS A 178 7.47 -9.93 14.24
N GLN A 179 7.21 -11.11 14.80
CA GLN A 179 6.50 -12.16 14.09
C GLN A 179 5.23 -11.54 13.52
N ASN A 180 5.11 -11.61 12.19
CA ASN A 180 3.96 -11.09 11.49
C ASN A 180 2.72 -11.79 12.07
N PRO A 181 1.72 -11.07 12.62
CA PRO A 181 0.53 -11.73 13.11
C PRO A 181 -0.07 -12.56 11.99
N VAL A 182 -0.38 -13.82 12.28
CA VAL A 182 -1.07 -14.71 11.35
C VAL A 182 -2.34 -14.01 10.89
N PHE A 183 -2.38 -13.64 9.62
CA PHE A 183 -3.55 -13.03 9.01
C PHE A 183 -4.70 -14.03 9.07
N ARG A 184 -5.69 -13.75 9.93
CA ARG A 184 -6.95 -14.48 9.99
C ARG A 184 -8.02 -13.59 9.39
N PRO A 185 -8.38 -13.76 8.10
CA PRO A 185 -9.48 -13.01 7.52
C PRO A 185 -10.77 -13.41 8.25
N ALA A 186 -11.59 -12.42 8.60
CA ALA A 186 -12.94 -12.68 9.06
C ALA A 186 -13.72 -13.40 7.93
N PRO A 187 -14.55 -14.41 8.24
CA PRO A 187 -15.46 -14.94 7.25
C PRO A 187 -16.37 -13.81 6.78
N SER A 188 -16.48 -13.63 5.46
CA SER A 188 -17.46 -12.75 4.83
C SER A 188 -18.86 -13.32 5.05
N GLY A 189 -19.33 -13.24 6.29
CA GLY A 189 -20.70 -13.44 6.68
C GLY A 189 -21.38 -12.08 6.70
N VAL A 190 -22.41 -11.94 5.89
CA VAL A 190 -23.29 -10.78 5.76
C VAL A 190 -23.66 -10.26 7.15
N SER A 191 -23.16 -9.08 7.53
CA SER A 191 -23.69 -8.36 8.67
C SER A 191 -25.14 -8.02 8.33
N ARG A 192 -26.06 -8.69 9.02
CA ARG A 192 -27.48 -8.34 9.04
C ARG A 192 -27.57 -6.88 9.47
N GLU A 193 -27.93 -6.01 8.53
CA GLU A 193 -28.08 -4.57 8.74
C GLU A 193 -28.95 -4.33 9.98
N GLN A 194 -28.39 -3.61 10.95
CA GLN A 194 -29.20 -2.95 11.98
C GLN A 194 -29.96 -1.82 11.29
N PRO A 195 -31.29 -1.73 11.42
CA PRO A 195 -32.03 -0.62 10.84
C PRO A 195 -31.69 0.66 11.61
N GLY A 196 -30.84 1.49 10.99
CA GLY A 196 -30.57 2.85 11.41
C GLY A 196 -31.79 3.74 11.16
N SER A 197 -32.28 4.37 12.21
CA SER A 197 -33.35 5.38 12.17
C SER A 197 -32.93 6.58 11.32
N PHE A 198 -33.63 6.78 10.20
CA PHE A 198 -33.55 8.00 9.39
C PHE A 198 -34.56 9.01 9.94
N SER A 199 -34.09 10.04 10.66
CA SER A 199 -34.89 11.22 10.96
C SER A 199 -34.54 12.33 9.96
N GLY A 200 -35.41 12.53 8.97
CA GLY A 200 -35.35 13.67 8.06
C GLY A 200 -35.81 14.97 8.74
N ARG A 201 -35.15 16.07 8.40
CA ARG A 201 -35.71 17.42 8.42
C ARG A 201 -35.80 17.92 6.99
#